data_AF-A0A8T5TUC7-F1
#
_entry.id   AF-A0A8T5TUC7-F1
#
_cell.length_a   1.000
_cell.length_b   1.000
_cell.length_c   1.000
_cell.angle_alpha   90.00
_cell.angle_beta   90.00
_cell.angle_gamma   90.00
#
_symmetry.space_group_name_H-M   'P 1'
#
loop_
_entity.id
_entity.type
_entity.pdbx_description
1 polymer ?
#
loop_
_entity_poly.entity_id
_entity_poly.type
_entity_poly.pdbx_seq_one_letter_code
_entity_poly.pdbx_strand_id
1 'polypeptide(L)'
;MSELLHFVYKEEFWYISAFLNSQEVSGIETAKKIEDFIKHKFKNLTPNDFYRQDLKESIIDMVQNISIECSWVSYVEFFPYKDENSNRAFNTLGYFQFKVEYYPDQPSKKEKLEPMLIQQIPYLLLDDLKEFFKKTFYNRILIDTVSPVYVFLISNNIKPINIEWTQENIELYKKIIGYWTEIYSGQWEDYSDTLYTKRIENNLSNRLSELHFIHRNSGFVYMVEESYDKYFESYMIKYVLDPTPKMRAVLFALRSINKSLDLLFTKMQSEVFQDVSSIEAKIQNLRLLRGLIQTNLSKVYDELDNNRRQHYTSVLKHLLIEFEIESVVKRVSEKFATIYDAMQDLYHKKS
;
A
#
# COMPACT_ATOMS: atom_id res chain seq x y z
N MET A 1 10.77 -26.42 27.60
CA MET A 1 10.87 -25.08 26.99
C MET A 1 10.80 -25.32 25.49
N SER A 2 9.68 -25.01 24.84
CA SER A 2 9.61 -25.08 23.38
C SER A 2 10.60 -24.06 22.83
N GLU A 3 11.42 -24.44 21.85
CA GLU A 3 12.20 -23.48 21.09
C GLU A 3 11.23 -22.40 20.56
N LEU A 4 11.52 -21.13 20.84
CA LEU A 4 10.72 -20.02 20.35
C LEU A 4 10.78 -20.02 18.82
N LEU A 5 9.62 -20.09 18.17
CA LEU A 5 9.50 -19.94 16.72
C LEU A 5 10.20 -18.65 16.29
N HIS A 6 10.95 -18.73 15.20
CA HIS A 6 11.60 -17.59 14.58
C HIS A 6 11.48 -17.65 13.06
N PHE A 7 11.01 -16.57 12.44
CA PHE A 7 11.01 -16.42 10.98
C PHE A 7 12.32 -15.79 10.53
N VAL A 8 12.88 -16.29 9.42
CA VAL A 8 14.06 -15.71 8.80
C VAL A 8 13.61 -14.78 7.67
N TYR A 9 14.01 -13.52 7.74
CA TYR A 9 13.75 -12.55 6.68
C TYR A 9 14.39 -12.99 5.36
N LYS A 10 13.64 -12.90 4.25
CA LYS A 10 14.14 -13.16 2.89
C LYS A 10 14.32 -11.86 2.10
N GLU A 11 13.20 -11.18 1.85
CA GLU A 11 13.08 -9.94 1.08
C GLU A 11 11.77 -9.23 1.43
N GLU A 12 11.58 -8.02 0.92
CA GLU A 12 10.31 -7.30 1.05
C GLU A 12 9.97 -6.49 -0.21
N PHE A 13 8.68 -6.23 -0.39
CA PHE A 13 8.15 -5.41 -1.47
C PHE A 13 7.42 -4.21 -0.89
N TRP A 14 7.82 -3.01 -1.28
CA TRP A 14 7.16 -1.78 -0.85
C TRP A 14 6.33 -1.16 -1.96
N TYR A 15 5.23 -0.52 -1.57
CA TYR A 15 4.33 0.13 -2.53
C TYR A 15 3.88 1.51 -2.08
N ILE A 16 3.94 2.46 -3.01
CA ILE A 16 3.42 3.83 -2.87
C ILE A 16 2.54 4.14 -4.07
N SER A 17 1.23 4.29 -3.85
CA SER A 17 0.27 4.71 -4.87
C SER A 17 0.60 6.12 -5.36
N ALA A 18 0.41 6.38 -6.66
CA ALA A 18 0.63 7.72 -7.21
C ALA A 18 -0.23 8.01 -8.44
N PHE A 19 -0.47 9.30 -8.66
CA PHE A 19 -0.86 9.84 -9.95
C PHE A 19 0.36 10.40 -10.67
N LEU A 20 0.41 10.18 -11.97
CA LEU A 20 1.50 10.60 -12.83
C LEU A 20 0.95 11.30 -14.07
N ASN A 21 1.60 12.37 -14.51
CA ASN A 21 1.38 12.98 -15.81
C ASN A 21 2.37 12.40 -16.83
N SER A 22 1.96 11.34 -17.53
CA SER A 22 2.81 10.57 -18.45
C SER A 22 3.15 11.32 -19.73
N GLN A 23 2.53 12.47 -19.97
CA GLN A 23 2.91 13.37 -21.07
C GLN A 23 4.12 14.24 -20.70
N GLU A 24 4.37 14.47 -19.41
CA GLU A 24 5.45 15.33 -18.94
C GLU A 24 6.62 14.57 -18.32
N VAL A 25 6.40 13.36 -17.78
CA VAL A 25 7.42 12.54 -17.15
C VAL A 25 7.28 11.07 -17.53
N SER A 26 8.43 10.40 -17.69
CA SER A 26 8.48 8.94 -17.80
C SER A 26 8.43 8.29 -16.42
N GLY A 27 7.52 7.35 -16.22
CA GLY A 27 7.44 6.56 -14.99
C GLY A 27 8.72 5.77 -14.72
N ILE A 28 9.33 5.20 -15.76
CA ILE A 28 10.58 4.42 -15.66
C ILE A 28 11.75 5.31 -15.23
N GLU A 29 11.91 6.48 -15.86
CA GLU A 29 12.99 7.40 -15.49
C GLU A 29 12.78 7.99 -14.09
N THR A 30 11.52 8.22 -13.72
CA THR A 30 11.20 8.70 -12.37
C THR A 30 11.53 7.63 -11.33
N ALA A 31 11.19 6.36 -11.57
CA ALA A 31 11.54 5.26 -10.69
C ALA A 31 13.06 5.19 -10.43
N LYS A 32 13.88 5.33 -11.47
CA LYS A 32 15.34 5.41 -11.33
C LYS A 32 15.79 6.60 -10.48
N LYS A 33 15.23 7.80 -10.72
CA LYS A 33 15.54 8.99 -9.90
C LYS A 33 15.16 8.82 -8.43
N ILE A 34 14.06 8.12 -8.15
CA ILE A 34 13.65 7.81 -6.78
C ILE A 34 14.62 6.81 -6.15
N GLU A 35 15.00 5.76 -6.88
CA GLU A 35 15.99 4.79 -6.43
C GLU A 35 17.32 5.45 -6.08
N ASP A 36 17.83 6.30 -6.96
CA ASP A 36 19.08 7.06 -6.76
C ASP A 36 18.97 7.98 -5.54
N PHE A 37 17.84 8.68 -5.38
CA PHE A 37 17.56 9.52 -4.23
C PHE A 37 17.58 8.72 -2.92
N ILE A 38 16.89 7.58 -2.88
CA ILE A 38 16.85 6.71 -1.69
C ILE A 38 18.24 6.18 -1.36
N LYS A 39 18.97 5.64 -2.36
CA LYS A 39 20.35 5.17 -2.18
C LYS A 39 21.27 6.27 -1.67
N HIS A 40 21.11 7.49 -2.14
CA HIS A 40 21.87 8.64 -1.65
C HIS A 40 21.49 9.00 -0.20
N LYS A 41 20.19 9.05 0.12
CA LYS A 41 19.72 9.33 1.49
C LYS A 41 20.27 8.31 2.48
N PHE A 42 20.17 7.03 2.15
CA PHE A 42 20.66 5.92 2.95
C PHE A 42 22.16 6.00 3.29
N LYS A 43 22.99 6.43 2.34
CA LYS A 43 24.43 6.64 2.58
C LYS A 43 24.72 7.78 3.55
N ASN A 44 23.79 8.71 3.72
CA ASN A 44 23.97 9.94 4.49
C ASN A 44 23.12 10.00 5.76
N LEU A 45 22.47 8.89 6.16
CA LEU A 45 21.73 8.85 7.42
C LEU A 45 22.67 9.01 8.61
N THR A 46 22.22 9.78 9.57
CA THR A 46 22.89 10.06 10.84
C THR A 46 22.06 9.54 12.02
N PRO A 47 22.67 9.31 13.19
CA PRO A 47 21.94 8.91 14.40
C PRO A 47 20.74 9.80 14.78
N ASN A 48 20.75 11.08 14.37
CA ASN A 48 19.69 12.04 14.67
C ASN A 48 18.44 11.87 13.79
N ASP A 49 18.53 11.12 12.70
CA ASP A 49 17.41 10.89 11.79
C ASP A 49 16.40 9.87 12.36
N PHE A 50 16.77 9.10 13.40
CA PHE A 50 15.96 7.99 13.92
C PHE A 50 15.09 8.40 15.12
N TYR A 51 13.80 8.05 15.08
CA TYR A 51 12.90 8.24 16.22
C TYR A 51 13.24 7.30 17.39
N ARG A 52 13.48 6.01 17.11
CA ARG A 52 13.89 5.00 18.09
C ARG A 52 15.40 5.03 18.30
N GLN A 53 15.84 5.91 19.21
CA GLN A 53 17.25 6.10 19.53
C GLN A 53 17.95 4.85 20.08
N ASP A 54 17.18 3.93 20.67
CA ASP A 54 17.65 2.63 21.14
C ASP A 54 18.03 1.66 20.00
N LEU A 55 17.47 1.85 18.80
CA LEU A 55 17.66 0.96 17.64
C LEU A 55 18.59 1.54 16.57
N LYS A 56 19.07 2.78 16.74
CA LYS A 56 19.75 3.55 15.70
C LYS A 56 20.96 2.86 15.08
N GLU A 57 21.80 2.19 15.88
CA GLU A 57 23.00 1.52 15.38
C GLU A 57 22.63 0.33 14.48
N SER A 58 21.65 -0.46 14.90
CA SER A 58 21.11 -1.57 14.12
C SER A 58 20.48 -1.09 12.81
N ILE A 59 19.72 0.00 12.84
CA ILE A 59 19.07 0.53 11.62
C ILE A 59 20.13 1.10 10.65
N ILE A 60 21.16 1.79 11.15
CA ILE A 60 22.26 2.28 10.31
C ILE A 60 22.98 1.10 9.64
N ASP A 61 23.32 0.05 10.38
CA ASP A 61 23.97 -1.15 9.81
C ASP A 61 23.06 -1.82 8.76
N MET A 62 21.75 -1.90 9.00
CA MET A 62 20.79 -2.43 8.03
C MET A 62 20.77 -1.61 6.75
N VAL A 63 20.64 -0.29 6.87
CA VAL A 63 20.55 0.62 5.73
C VAL A 63 21.86 0.63 4.91
N GLN A 64 23.02 0.47 5.56
CA GLN A 64 24.30 0.36 4.87
C GLN A 64 24.43 -0.93 4.04
N ASN A 65 23.63 -1.96 4.36
CA ASN A 65 23.64 -3.25 3.70
C ASN A 65 22.31 -3.53 2.96
N ILE A 66 21.59 -2.48 2.55
CA ILE A 66 20.33 -2.61 1.82
C ILE A 66 20.57 -2.66 0.30
N SER A 67 19.90 -3.60 -0.36
CA SER A 67 19.64 -3.55 -1.80
C SER A 67 18.23 -3.03 -2.03
N ILE A 68 18.07 -2.07 -2.93
CA ILE A 68 16.76 -1.53 -3.31
C ILE A 68 16.71 -1.25 -4.81
N GLU A 69 15.63 -1.71 -5.43
CA GLU A 69 15.29 -1.46 -6.84
C GLU A 69 13.89 -0.86 -6.92
N CYS A 70 13.73 0.26 -7.64
CA CYS A 70 12.45 0.92 -7.82
C CYS A 70 11.93 0.75 -9.25
N SER A 71 10.65 0.41 -9.37
CA SER A 71 9.94 0.36 -10.65
C SER A 71 8.62 1.12 -10.58
N TRP A 72 8.17 1.61 -11.75
CA TRP A 72 6.84 2.19 -11.91
C TRP A 72 5.92 1.15 -12.54
N VAL A 73 4.73 0.98 -11.96
CA VAL A 73 3.68 0.12 -12.52
C VAL A 73 2.44 0.97 -12.80
N SER A 74 2.15 1.16 -14.09
CA SER A 74 0.90 1.76 -14.54
C SER A 74 -0.25 0.80 -14.24
N TYR A 75 -1.33 1.30 -13.65
CA TYR A 75 -2.52 0.50 -13.36
C TYR A 75 -3.74 0.95 -14.18
N VAL A 76 -4.07 2.24 -14.15
CA VAL A 76 -5.12 2.83 -14.99
C VAL A 76 -4.52 3.93 -15.83
N GLU A 77 -4.34 3.63 -17.11
CA GLU A 77 -3.96 4.62 -18.12
C GLU A 77 -5.16 5.51 -18.49
N PHE A 78 -4.89 6.72 -18.96
CA PHE A 78 -5.92 7.72 -19.30
C PHE A 78 -6.87 8.04 -18.13
N PHE A 79 -6.30 8.27 -16.95
CA PHE A 79 -7.00 8.68 -15.74
C PHE A 79 -6.84 10.19 -15.50
N PRO A 80 -7.73 11.06 -16.05
CA PRO A 80 -7.54 12.52 -16.12
C PRO A 80 -7.87 13.22 -14.79
N TYR A 81 -7.12 12.89 -13.73
CA TYR A 81 -7.30 13.49 -12.41
C TYR A 81 -6.78 14.92 -12.38
N LYS A 82 -7.61 15.85 -11.89
CA LYS A 82 -7.23 17.23 -11.60
C LYS A 82 -7.44 17.49 -10.12
N ASP A 83 -6.44 18.07 -9.47
CA ASP A 83 -6.59 18.48 -8.07
C ASP A 83 -7.45 19.75 -7.99
N GLU A 84 -8.42 19.79 -7.08
CA GLU A 84 -9.37 20.90 -6.99
C GLU A 84 -8.76 22.19 -6.42
N ASN A 85 -7.63 22.06 -5.72
CA ASN A 85 -6.95 23.17 -5.06
C ASN A 85 -5.67 23.62 -5.76
N SER A 86 -5.25 22.91 -6.81
CA SER A 86 -4.05 23.26 -7.56
C SER A 86 -4.28 22.96 -9.02
N ASN A 87 -3.72 23.75 -9.93
CA ASN A 87 -3.84 23.50 -11.38
C ASN A 87 -3.07 22.24 -11.85
N ARG A 88 -2.83 21.29 -10.95
CA ARG A 88 -2.14 20.04 -11.20
C ARG A 88 -3.08 19.07 -11.89
N ALA A 89 -2.59 18.50 -12.99
CA ALA A 89 -3.31 17.53 -13.79
C ALA A 89 -2.43 16.29 -13.99
N PHE A 90 -3.07 15.14 -13.89
CA PHE A 90 -2.46 13.83 -14.04
C PHE A 90 -3.32 13.02 -14.99
N ASN A 91 -2.74 12.01 -15.62
CA ASN A 91 -3.40 11.21 -16.64
C ASN A 91 -3.19 9.70 -16.45
N THR A 92 -2.51 9.29 -15.38
CA THR A 92 -2.20 7.90 -15.09
C THR A 92 -2.31 7.66 -13.58
N LEU A 93 -2.99 6.58 -13.19
CA LEU A 93 -2.97 6.04 -11.83
C LEU A 93 -2.09 4.79 -11.81
N GLY A 94 -1.22 4.69 -10.82
CA GLY A 94 -0.33 3.54 -10.65
C GLY A 94 0.33 3.55 -9.28
N TYR A 95 1.48 2.92 -9.20
CA TYR A 95 2.28 2.88 -7.97
C TYR A 95 3.76 2.72 -8.28
N PHE A 96 4.60 3.23 -7.38
CA PHE A 96 5.99 2.85 -7.31
C PHE A 96 6.11 1.58 -6.48
N GLN A 97 6.81 0.60 -7.02
CA GLN A 97 7.14 -0.67 -6.36
C GLN A 97 8.63 -0.69 -6.06
N PHE A 98 8.98 -1.07 -4.84
CA PHE A 98 10.36 -1.25 -4.44
C PHE A 98 10.59 -2.71 -4.10
N LYS A 99 11.58 -3.35 -4.72
CA LYS A 99 12.10 -4.63 -4.27
C LYS A 99 13.27 -4.34 -3.32
N VAL A 100 13.18 -4.83 -2.09
CA VAL A 100 14.13 -4.50 -1.03
C VAL A 100 14.65 -5.77 -0.39
N GLU A 101 15.96 -5.81 -0.16
CA GLU A 101 16.65 -6.91 0.50
C GLU A 101 17.74 -6.37 1.42
N TYR A 102 17.61 -6.63 2.72
CA TYR A 102 18.69 -6.37 3.68
C TYR A 102 19.68 -7.52 3.69
N TYR A 103 20.98 -7.19 3.75
CA TYR A 103 22.06 -8.17 3.87
C TYR A 103 22.01 -9.29 2.80
N PRO A 104 21.89 -8.96 1.49
CA PRO A 104 21.77 -9.97 0.43
C PRO A 104 22.87 -11.03 0.51
N ASP A 105 24.10 -10.61 0.84
CA ASP A 105 25.28 -11.46 0.92
C ASP A 105 25.61 -11.97 2.35
N GLN A 106 24.79 -11.68 3.37
CA GLN A 106 25.06 -12.07 4.77
C GLN A 106 23.86 -12.78 5.42
N PRO A 107 23.62 -14.07 5.11
CA PRO A 107 22.49 -14.83 5.64
C PRO A 107 22.41 -14.85 7.17
N SER A 108 23.56 -14.92 7.86
CA SER A 108 23.61 -14.94 9.32
C SER A 108 23.11 -13.65 9.98
N LYS A 109 23.15 -12.51 9.27
CA LYS A 109 22.54 -11.26 9.74
C LYS A 109 21.03 -11.25 9.46
N LYS A 110 20.58 -11.79 8.34
CA LYS A 110 19.13 -11.93 8.04
C LYS A 110 18.39 -12.74 9.09
N GLU A 111 19.04 -13.78 9.63
CA GLU A 111 18.48 -14.59 10.71
C GLU A 111 18.24 -13.81 12.01
N LYS A 112 18.87 -12.65 12.19
CA LYS A 112 18.72 -11.83 13.41
C LYS A 112 17.79 -10.64 13.21
N LEU A 113 17.20 -10.50 12.02
CA LEU A 113 16.29 -9.40 11.73
C LEU A 113 14.96 -9.60 12.43
N GLU A 114 14.54 -8.57 13.14
CA GLU A 114 13.24 -8.49 13.81
C GLU A 114 12.31 -7.53 13.05
N PRO A 115 10.99 -7.80 13.03
CA PRO A 115 10.01 -6.93 12.37
C PRO A 115 10.07 -5.46 12.82
N MET A 116 10.41 -5.23 14.10
CA MET A 116 10.52 -3.88 14.65
C MET A 116 11.57 -3.01 13.95
N LEU A 117 12.68 -3.62 13.50
CA LEU A 117 13.74 -2.91 12.78
C LEU A 117 13.30 -2.59 11.35
N ILE A 118 12.66 -3.55 10.68
CA ILE A 118 12.16 -3.43 9.31
C ILE A 118 11.18 -2.26 9.19
N GLN A 119 10.29 -2.07 10.18
CA GLN A 119 9.33 -0.97 10.22
C GLN A 119 9.97 0.43 10.08
N GLN A 120 11.18 0.62 10.61
CA GLN A 120 11.76 1.96 10.76
C GLN A 120 12.15 2.58 9.41
N ILE A 121 12.63 1.77 8.48
CA ILE A 121 13.20 2.26 7.21
C ILE A 121 12.12 2.84 6.28
N PRO A 122 10.99 2.15 6.02
CA PRO A 122 9.87 2.72 5.26
C PRO A 122 9.30 4.01 5.88
N TYR A 123 9.28 4.11 7.22
CA TYR A 123 8.79 5.29 7.92
C TYR A 123 9.68 6.51 7.67
N LEU A 124 11.01 6.34 7.80
CA LEU A 124 11.99 7.40 7.50
C LEU A 124 11.88 7.88 6.06
N LEU A 125 11.73 6.94 5.12
CA LEU A 125 11.67 7.27 3.71
C LEU A 125 10.45 8.08 3.29
N LEU A 126 9.29 7.86 3.91
CA LEU A 126 8.05 8.50 3.46
C LEU A 126 8.12 10.03 3.53
N ASP A 127 8.68 10.57 4.62
CA ASP A 127 8.81 12.01 4.82
C ASP A 127 9.83 12.63 3.84
N ASP A 128 10.98 11.97 3.66
CA ASP A 128 12.00 12.39 2.70
C ASP A 128 11.47 12.35 1.25
N LEU A 129 10.73 11.29 0.89
CA LEU A 129 10.11 11.16 -0.43
C LEU A 129 9.08 12.27 -0.64
N LYS A 130 8.24 12.56 0.35
CA LYS A 130 7.25 13.65 0.27
C LYS A 130 7.92 14.99 -0.05
N GLU A 131 9.04 15.31 0.59
CA GLU A 131 9.80 16.51 0.26
C GLU A 131 10.41 16.47 -1.14
N PHE A 132 11.02 15.34 -1.50
CA PHE A 132 11.64 15.14 -2.80
C PHE A 132 10.63 15.33 -3.94
N PHE A 133 9.46 14.70 -3.86
CA PHE A 133 8.40 14.87 -4.86
C PHE A 133 7.87 16.29 -4.91
N LYS A 134 7.73 16.95 -3.76
CA LYS A 134 7.30 18.36 -3.70
C LYS A 134 8.31 19.29 -4.38
N LYS A 135 9.62 19.04 -4.25
CA LYS A 135 10.67 19.89 -4.84
C LYS A 135 10.89 19.58 -6.33
N THR A 136 10.89 18.30 -6.71
CA THR A 136 11.32 17.83 -8.03
C THR A 136 10.17 17.65 -9.02
N PHE A 137 8.99 17.27 -8.54
CA PHE A 137 7.88 16.78 -9.38
C PHE A 137 6.52 17.42 -9.04
N TYR A 138 6.50 18.57 -8.38
CA TYR A 138 5.32 19.20 -7.80
C TYR A 138 4.03 19.12 -8.63
N ASN A 139 4.12 19.41 -9.94
CA ASN A 139 2.99 19.43 -10.88
C ASN A 139 2.83 18.16 -11.73
N ARG A 140 3.78 17.21 -11.63
CA ARG A 140 3.90 16.07 -12.56
C ARG A 140 3.57 14.75 -11.89
N ILE A 141 3.78 14.65 -10.59
CA ILE A 141 3.52 13.44 -9.81
C ILE A 141 2.88 13.82 -8.46
N LEU A 142 1.87 13.05 -8.07
CA LEU A 142 1.24 13.13 -6.76
C LEU A 142 1.23 11.73 -6.13
N ILE A 143 2.04 11.55 -5.10
CA ILE A 143 2.10 10.30 -4.33
C ILE A 143 1.09 10.27 -3.17
N ASP A 144 0.69 9.08 -2.74
CA ASP A 144 -0.08 8.88 -1.52
C ASP A 144 0.81 9.10 -0.29
N THR A 145 0.68 10.29 0.30
CA THR A 145 1.39 10.65 1.54
C THR A 145 0.51 10.50 2.79
N VAL A 146 -0.73 10.01 2.64
CA VAL A 146 -1.67 9.86 3.76
C VAL A 146 -1.57 8.45 4.32
N SER A 147 -1.43 7.47 3.43
CA SER A 147 -1.20 6.08 3.83
C SER A 147 0.30 5.86 4.13
N PRO A 148 0.65 4.96 5.06
CA PRO A 148 2.03 4.51 5.18
C PRO A 148 2.46 3.78 3.92
N VAL A 149 3.77 3.71 3.67
CA VAL A 149 4.35 2.83 2.64
C VAL A 149 3.84 1.41 2.93
N TYR A 150 3.20 0.75 1.96
CA TYR A 150 2.77 -0.62 2.19
C TYR A 150 4.00 -1.53 2.13
N VAL A 151 4.16 -2.40 3.12
CA VAL A 151 5.30 -3.32 3.18
C VAL A 151 4.79 -4.75 3.14
N PHE A 152 5.23 -5.50 2.15
CA PHE A 152 4.93 -6.92 2.00
C PHE A 152 6.19 -7.71 2.33
N LEU A 153 6.22 -8.32 3.52
CA LEU A 153 7.37 -9.07 4.01
C LEU A 153 7.33 -10.53 3.56
N ILE A 154 8.49 -11.03 3.15
CA ILE A 154 8.65 -12.42 2.73
C ILE A 154 9.64 -13.12 3.65
N SER A 155 9.25 -14.30 4.11
CA SER A 155 10.10 -15.26 4.79
C SER A 155 10.05 -16.58 4.04
N ASN A 156 11.20 -17.22 3.85
CA ASN A 156 11.25 -18.55 3.25
C ASN A 156 11.78 -19.64 4.19
N ASN A 157 12.04 -19.29 5.45
CA ASN A 157 12.65 -20.21 6.41
C ASN A 157 12.24 -19.87 7.85
N ILE A 158 12.21 -20.89 8.71
CA ILE A 158 11.82 -20.80 10.12
C ILE A 158 12.73 -21.66 10.99
N LYS A 159 12.81 -21.32 12.28
CA LYS A 159 13.43 -22.16 13.32
C LYS A 159 12.42 -22.35 14.46
N PRO A 160 12.13 -23.60 14.90
CA PRO A 160 12.57 -24.86 14.31
C PRO A 160 11.98 -25.09 12.92
N ILE A 161 12.68 -25.88 12.11
CA ILE A 161 12.24 -26.29 10.77
C ILE A 161 11.11 -27.34 10.93
N ASN A 162 10.20 -27.43 9.94
CA ASN A 162 9.11 -28.42 9.85
C ASN A 162 7.85 -28.14 10.70
N ILE A 163 7.46 -26.88 10.86
CA ILE A 163 6.14 -26.55 11.41
C ILE A 163 5.10 -26.64 10.29
N GLU A 164 4.07 -27.46 10.51
CA GLU A 164 2.85 -27.45 9.69
C GLU A 164 1.89 -26.38 10.22
N TRP A 165 1.46 -25.46 9.36
CA TRP A 165 0.59 -24.35 9.74
C TRP A 165 -0.89 -24.73 9.81
N THR A 166 -1.21 -25.61 10.76
CA THR A 166 -2.60 -25.85 11.19
C THR A 166 -3.13 -24.65 11.98
N GLN A 167 -4.46 -24.53 12.12
CA GLN A 167 -5.04 -23.46 12.94
C GLN A 167 -4.52 -23.50 14.39
N GLU A 168 -4.32 -24.70 14.95
CA GLU A 168 -3.76 -24.89 16.30
C GLU A 168 -2.34 -24.31 16.41
N ASN A 169 -1.48 -24.54 15.41
CA ASN A 169 -0.13 -23.99 15.40
C ASN A 169 -0.12 -22.48 15.15
N ILE A 170 -1.02 -21.96 14.31
CA ILE A 170 -1.18 -20.51 14.12
C ILE A 170 -1.56 -19.83 15.44
N GLU A 171 -2.53 -20.38 16.18
CA GLU A 171 -2.92 -19.87 17.50
C GLU A 171 -1.80 -20.00 18.53
N LEU A 172 -1.07 -21.13 18.53
CA LEU A 172 0.07 -21.36 19.43
C LEU A 172 1.16 -20.29 19.25
N TYR A 173 1.45 -19.92 18.00
CA TYR A 173 2.52 -18.98 17.65
C TYR A 173 2.05 -17.56 17.34
N LYS A 174 0.79 -17.22 17.70
CA LYS A 174 0.13 -16.00 17.25
C LYS A 174 0.84 -14.69 17.57
N LYS A 175 1.60 -14.65 18.67
CA LYS A 175 2.39 -13.45 19.04
C LYS A 175 3.47 -13.16 18.01
N ILE A 176 4.25 -14.19 17.68
CA ILE A 176 5.36 -14.08 16.73
C ILE A 176 4.80 -13.78 15.34
N ILE A 177 3.78 -14.53 14.89
CA ILE A 177 3.11 -14.26 13.62
C ILE A 177 2.60 -12.81 13.59
N GLY A 178 1.90 -12.37 14.63
CA GLY A 178 1.34 -11.02 14.74
C GLY A 178 2.37 -9.89 14.60
N TYR A 179 3.62 -10.11 15.04
CA TYR A 179 4.70 -9.14 14.86
C TYR A 179 5.16 -9.02 13.41
N TRP A 180 5.17 -10.13 12.67
CA TRP A 180 5.53 -10.15 11.25
C TRP A 180 4.38 -9.67 10.34
N THR A 181 3.12 -9.86 10.75
CA THR A 181 1.95 -9.48 9.94
C THR A 181 1.59 -7.99 10.06
N GLU A 182 1.70 -7.38 11.24
CA GLU A 182 1.41 -5.96 11.48
C GLU A 182 2.67 -5.17 11.91
N ILE A 183 3.56 -4.91 10.96
CA ILE A 183 4.85 -4.28 11.27
C ILE A 183 4.71 -2.86 11.83
N TYR A 184 3.64 -2.13 11.49
CA TYR A 184 3.47 -0.72 11.90
C TYR A 184 2.87 -0.54 13.29
N SER A 185 2.53 -1.62 13.98
CA SER A 185 1.77 -1.53 15.21
C SER A 185 2.57 -1.06 16.42
N GLY A 186 3.92 -1.03 16.34
CA GLY A 186 4.77 -0.94 17.52
C GLY A 186 4.75 -2.30 18.23
N GLN A 187 5.91 -2.91 18.43
CA GLN A 187 5.98 -4.27 18.94
C GLN A 187 6.04 -4.24 20.47
N TRP A 188 4.92 -3.94 21.13
CA TRP A 188 4.84 -3.79 22.59
C TRP A 188 4.57 -5.11 23.30
N GLU A 189 5.20 -5.32 24.45
CA GLU A 189 5.09 -6.57 25.21
C GLU A 189 3.74 -6.76 25.92
N ASP A 190 3.02 -5.67 26.19
CA ASP A 190 1.78 -5.64 27.00
C ASP A 190 0.48 -5.76 26.18
N TYR A 191 0.59 -6.15 24.91
CA TYR A 191 -0.56 -6.36 24.05
C TYR A 191 -1.51 -7.46 24.52
N SER A 192 -2.82 -7.19 24.37
CA SER A 192 -3.87 -8.12 24.74
C SER A 192 -3.91 -9.34 23.82
N ASP A 193 -4.35 -10.47 24.37
CA ASP A 193 -4.48 -11.70 23.61
C ASP A 193 -5.46 -11.56 22.43
N THR A 194 -6.53 -10.78 22.63
CA THR A 194 -7.52 -10.43 21.59
C THR A 194 -6.89 -9.73 20.40
N LEU A 195 -5.90 -8.85 20.62
CA LEU A 195 -5.20 -8.18 19.54
C LEU A 195 -4.41 -9.18 18.69
N TYR A 196 -3.69 -10.10 19.34
CA TYR A 196 -2.93 -11.11 18.62
C TYR A 196 -3.82 -12.05 17.83
N THR A 197 -4.96 -12.48 18.40
CA THR A 197 -5.96 -13.27 17.66
C THR A 197 -6.41 -12.54 16.41
N LYS A 198 -6.76 -11.24 16.50
CA LYS A 198 -7.14 -10.45 15.34
C LYS A 198 -6.04 -10.38 14.26
N ARG A 199 -4.76 -10.31 14.66
CA ARG A 199 -3.63 -10.21 13.72
C ARG A 199 -3.34 -11.49 12.93
N ILE A 200 -3.80 -12.64 13.43
CA ILE A 200 -3.64 -13.94 12.79
C ILE A 200 -4.95 -14.47 12.17
N GLU A 201 -6.02 -13.70 12.24
CA GLU A 201 -7.24 -14.00 11.51
C GLU A 201 -6.98 -13.93 9.99
N ASN A 202 -7.80 -14.68 9.24
CA ASN A 202 -7.80 -14.65 7.78
C ASN A 202 -6.45 -15.03 7.14
N ASN A 203 -5.77 -16.08 7.65
CA ASN A 203 -4.71 -16.72 6.87
C ASN A 203 -5.29 -17.17 5.52
N LEU A 204 -4.79 -16.58 4.44
CA LEU A 204 -5.27 -16.82 3.08
C LEU A 204 -4.68 -18.07 2.47
N SER A 205 -3.60 -18.61 3.06
CA SER A 205 -2.99 -19.85 2.61
C SER A 205 -3.97 -21.02 2.71
N ASN A 206 -4.02 -21.83 1.65
CA ASN A 206 -4.72 -23.11 1.65
C ASN A 206 -3.77 -24.31 1.81
N ARG A 207 -2.53 -24.05 2.25
CA ARG A 207 -1.45 -25.03 2.40
C ARG A 207 -0.87 -24.98 3.81
N LEU A 208 -0.45 -26.13 4.32
CA LEU A 208 0.21 -26.23 5.63
C LEU A 208 1.67 -25.77 5.60
N SER A 209 2.27 -25.61 4.42
CA SER A 209 3.66 -25.19 4.25
C SER A 209 3.83 -23.68 4.11
N GLU A 210 2.74 -22.91 4.19
CA GLU A 210 2.70 -21.49 3.83
C GLU A 210 1.75 -20.70 4.77
N LEU A 211 2.07 -19.44 5.03
CA LEU A 211 1.19 -18.48 5.72
C LEU A 211 1.06 -17.24 4.86
N HIS A 212 -0.16 -16.79 4.59
CA HIS A 212 -0.43 -15.59 3.80
C HIS A 212 -1.33 -14.65 4.58
N PHE A 213 -0.80 -13.52 5.00
CA PHE A 213 -1.56 -12.48 5.70
C PHE A 213 -1.45 -11.17 4.94
N ILE A 214 -2.58 -10.49 4.79
CA ILE A 214 -2.66 -9.19 4.15
C ILE A 214 -3.50 -8.31 5.06
N HIS A 215 -2.87 -7.30 5.65
CA HIS A 215 -3.55 -6.31 6.49
C HIS A 215 -3.54 -4.95 5.80
N ARG A 216 -4.25 -3.99 6.39
CA ARG A 216 -4.43 -2.64 5.85
C ARG A 216 -3.13 -1.94 5.42
N ASN A 217 -2.05 -2.14 6.18
CA ASN A 217 -0.78 -1.41 5.99
C ASN A 217 0.44 -2.31 5.71
N SER A 218 0.32 -3.61 5.90
CA SER A 218 1.40 -4.56 5.67
C SER A 218 0.86 -5.93 5.28
N GLY A 219 1.67 -6.69 4.58
CA GLY A 219 1.42 -8.09 4.27
C GLY A 219 2.60 -8.95 4.70
N PHE A 220 2.33 -10.23 4.94
CA PHE A 220 3.36 -11.21 5.29
C PHE A 220 3.08 -12.52 4.56
N VAL A 221 4.10 -13.04 3.90
CA VAL A 221 4.11 -14.36 3.31
C VAL A 221 5.27 -15.15 3.89
N TYR A 222 4.95 -16.26 4.54
CA TYR A 222 5.91 -17.33 4.76
C TYR A 222 5.64 -18.46 3.77
N MET A 223 6.69 -18.98 3.15
CA MET A 223 6.63 -20.21 2.35
C MET A 223 7.86 -21.05 2.65
N VAL A 224 7.71 -22.35 2.87
CA VAL A 224 8.90 -23.23 2.95
C VAL A 224 9.79 -23.07 1.71
N GLU A 225 11.11 -23.09 1.89
CA GLU A 225 12.12 -22.79 0.87
C GLU A 225 11.86 -23.50 -0.47
N GLU A 226 11.56 -24.79 -0.45
CA GLU A 226 11.25 -25.55 -1.69
C GLU A 226 10.02 -25.03 -2.44
N SER A 227 8.99 -24.56 -1.72
CA SER A 227 7.80 -23.95 -2.32
C SER A 227 8.10 -22.56 -2.84
N TYR A 228 8.90 -21.79 -2.11
CA TYR A 228 9.32 -20.45 -2.51
C TYR A 228 10.04 -20.51 -3.86
N ASP A 229 11.06 -21.37 -4.01
CA ASP A 229 11.84 -21.49 -5.24
C ASP A 229 10.99 -21.91 -6.46
N LYS A 230 9.95 -22.71 -6.24
CA LYS A 230 9.08 -23.21 -7.33
C LYS A 230 7.96 -22.25 -7.72
N TYR A 231 7.36 -21.56 -6.74
CA TYR A 231 6.07 -20.91 -6.91
C TYR A 231 6.07 -19.41 -6.61
N PHE A 232 7.10 -18.86 -5.96
CA PHE A 232 7.05 -17.47 -5.53
C PHE A 232 6.97 -16.51 -6.73
N GLU A 233 7.93 -16.58 -7.66
CA GLU A 233 7.95 -15.71 -8.83
C GLU A 233 6.77 -15.97 -9.79
N SER A 234 6.47 -17.25 -10.05
CA SER A 234 5.51 -17.64 -11.08
C SER A 234 4.05 -17.50 -10.66
N TYR A 235 3.76 -17.56 -9.36
CA TYR A 235 2.40 -17.60 -8.82
C TYR A 235 2.15 -16.53 -7.75
N MET A 236 2.98 -16.47 -6.71
CA MET A 236 2.70 -15.61 -5.55
C MET A 236 2.77 -14.12 -5.88
N ILE A 237 3.76 -13.71 -6.68
CA ILE A 237 3.83 -12.32 -7.15
C ILE A 237 2.51 -11.93 -7.82
N LYS A 238 2.07 -12.73 -8.80
CA LYS A 238 0.89 -12.41 -9.62
C LYS A 238 -0.44 -12.45 -8.84
N TYR A 239 -0.60 -13.41 -7.95
CA TYR A 239 -1.91 -13.72 -7.36
C TYR A 239 -2.04 -13.32 -5.88
N VAL A 240 -0.95 -12.94 -5.22
CA VAL A 240 -0.99 -12.53 -3.80
C VAL A 240 -0.43 -11.13 -3.62
N LEU A 241 0.77 -10.86 -4.17
CA LEU A 241 1.41 -9.55 -4.00
C LEU A 241 0.76 -8.50 -4.90
N ASP A 242 0.79 -8.68 -6.22
CA ASP A 242 0.32 -7.74 -7.25
C ASP A 242 -1.10 -7.18 -7.07
N PRO A 243 -2.10 -7.96 -6.61
CA PRO A 243 -3.44 -7.43 -6.39
C PRO A 243 -3.49 -6.36 -5.29
N THR A 244 -2.59 -6.45 -4.30
CA THR A 244 -2.55 -5.57 -3.14
C THR A 244 -2.27 -4.10 -3.49
N PRO A 245 -1.16 -3.74 -4.20
CA PRO A 245 -0.91 -2.35 -4.59
C PRO A 245 -1.94 -1.82 -5.59
N LYS A 246 -2.52 -2.67 -6.44
CA LYS A 246 -3.60 -2.27 -7.35
C LYS A 246 -4.84 -1.82 -6.56
N MET A 247 -5.24 -2.59 -5.56
CA MET A 247 -6.38 -2.23 -4.72
C MET A 247 -6.09 -0.99 -3.85
N ARG A 248 -4.84 -0.82 -3.40
CA ARG A 248 -4.40 0.42 -2.73
C ARG A 248 -4.39 1.63 -3.66
N ALA A 249 -4.06 1.47 -4.94
CA ALA A 249 -4.16 2.54 -5.93
C ALA A 249 -5.62 2.96 -6.16
N VAL A 250 -6.55 1.99 -6.23
CA VAL A 250 -8.00 2.27 -6.25
C VAL A 250 -8.42 3.06 -5.00
N LEU A 251 -8.03 2.60 -3.82
CA LEU A 251 -8.35 3.29 -2.56
C LEU A 251 -7.81 4.72 -2.53
N PHE A 252 -6.57 4.93 -2.97
CA PHE A 252 -5.95 6.25 -3.09
C PHE A 252 -6.75 7.16 -4.03
N ALA A 253 -7.18 6.64 -5.18
CA ALA A 253 -7.98 7.40 -6.13
C ALA A 253 -9.36 7.76 -5.59
N LEU A 254 -10.06 6.82 -4.93
CA LEU A 254 -11.34 7.07 -4.30
C LEU A 254 -11.24 8.12 -3.17
N ARG A 255 -10.19 8.05 -2.35
CA ARG A 255 -9.92 9.06 -1.32
C ARG A 255 -9.64 10.44 -1.92
N SER A 256 -8.92 10.48 -3.04
CA SER A 256 -8.62 11.73 -3.75
C SER A 256 -9.89 12.35 -4.35
N ILE A 257 -10.76 11.54 -4.97
CA ILE A 257 -12.09 11.97 -5.42
C ILE A 257 -12.92 12.45 -4.24
N ASN A 258 -12.97 11.70 -3.14
CA ASN A 258 -13.70 12.09 -1.94
C ASN A 258 -13.26 13.47 -1.41
N LYS A 259 -11.95 13.71 -1.33
CA LYS A 259 -11.39 14.99 -0.91
C LYS A 259 -11.73 16.12 -1.88
N SER A 260 -11.69 15.85 -3.19
CA SER A 260 -12.13 16.81 -4.20
C SER A 260 -13.61 17.18 -4.03
N LEU A 261 -14.49 16.21 -3.76
CA LEU A 261 -15.91 16.46 -3.47
C LEU A 261 -16.10 17.30 -2.22
N ASP A 262 -15.36 17.02 -1.14
CA ASP A 262 -15.41 17.82 0.10
C ASP A 262 -15.06 19.29 -0.18
N LEU A 263 -14.02 19.53 -0.99
CA LEU A 263 -13.61 20.88 -1.38
C LEU A 263 -14.66 21.58 -2.24
N LEU A 264 -15.29 20.86 -3.18
CA LEU A 264 -16.38 21.40 -4.00
C LEU A 264 -17.59 21.76 -3.16
N PHE A 265 -17.95 20.93 -2.19
CA PHE A 265 -19.07 21.19 -1.30
C PHE A 265 -18.85 22.43 -0.43
N THR A 266 -17.67 22.57 0.20
CA THR A 266 -17.31 23.77 0.96
C THR A 266 -17.34 25.02 0.08
N LYS A 267 -16.83 24.90 -1.15
CA LYS A 267 -16.84 25.94 -2.16
C LYS A 267 -18.28 26.40 -2.44
N MET A 268 -19.19 25.49 -2.80
CA MET A 268 -20.61 25.81 -3.07
C MET A 268 -21.34 26.53 -1.93
N GLN A 269 -20.96 26.27 -0.67
CA GLN A 269 -21.56 26.93 0.50
C GLN A 269 -21.03 28.35 0.76
N SER A 270 -19.83 28.68 0.26
CA SER A 270 -19.32 30.04 0.37
C SER A 270 -20.05 30.94 -0.64
N GLU A 271 -20.58 32.09 -0.19
CA GLU A 271 -21.29 33.10 -1.02
C GLU A 271 -20.42 33.71 -2.15
N VAL A 272 -19.17 33.26 -2.29
CA VAL A 272 -18.15 33.74 -3.22
C VAL A 272 -18.25 33.07 -4.61
N PHE A 273 -19.26 32.23 -4.89
CA PHE A 273 -19.26 31.42 -6.11
C PHE A 273 -19.73 32.13 -7.39
N GLN A 274 -18.74 32.54 -8.17
CA GLN A 274 -18.86 33.29 -9.42
C GLN A 274 -19.16 32.46 -10.69
N ASP A 275 -19.13 31.13 -10.67
CA ASP A 275 -19.46 30.36 -11.89
C ASP A 275 -19.99 28.94 -11.61
N VAL A 276 -21.28 28.71 -11.86
CA VAL A 276 -21.94 27.40 -11.73
C VAL A 276 -21.42 26.42 -12.78
N SER A 277 -21.07 26.91 -13.98
CA SER A 277 -20.55 26.08 -15.07
C SER A 277 -19.19 25.47 -14.73
N SER A 278 -18.33 26.22 -14.01
CA SER A 278 -17.07 25.68 -13.51
C SER A 278 -17.26 24.54 -12.49
N ILE A 279 -18.23 24.67 -11.57
CA ILE A 279 -18.54 23.60 -10.61
C ILE A 279 -19.07 22.37 -11.34
N GLU A 280 -19.97 22.56 -12.30
CA GLU A 280 -20.53 21.46 -13.08
C GLU A 280 -19.44 20.69 -13.86
N ALA A 281 -18.54 21.40 -14.53
CA ALA A 281 -17.43 20.78 -15.25
C ALA A 281 -16.54 19.94 -14.32
N LYS A 282 -16.31 20.40 -13.09
CA LYS A 282 -15.55 19.66 -12.07
C LYS A 282 -16.29 18.41 -11.59
N ILE A 283 -17.59 18.52 -11.31
CA ILE A 283 -18.43 17.36 -10.95
C ILE A 283 -18.43 16.31 -12.06
N GLN A 284 -18.57 16.74 -13.33
CA GLN A 284 -18.53 15.85 -14.48
C GLN A 284 -17.19 15.11 -14.60
N ASN A 285 -16.06 15.81 -14.40
CA ASN A 285 -14.74 15.17 -14.37
C ASN A 285 -14.63 14.14 -13.24
N LEU A 286 -15.05 14.47 -12.01
CA LEU A 286 -15.00 13.52 -10.90
C LEU A 286 -15.92 12.30 -11.13
N ARG A 287 -17.08 12.48 -11.79
CA ARG A 287 -17.95 11.36 -12.20
C ARG A 287 -17.29 10.45 -13.21
N LEU A 288 -16.57 11.02 -14.19
CA LEU A 288 -15.77 10.26 -15.15
C LEU A 288 -14.72 9.42 -14.41
N LEU A 289 -13.96 10.02 -13.49
CA LEU A 289 -12.95 9.31 -12.70
C LEU A 289 -13.57 8.17 -11.88
N ARG A 290 -14.72 8.41 -11.23
CA ARG A 290 -15.47 7.36 -10.54
C ARG A 290 -15.84 6.22 -11.49
N GLY A 291 -16.33 6.54 -12.68
CA GLY A 291 -16.65 5.56 -13.73
C GLY A 291 -15.43 4.72 -14.12
N LEU A 292 -14.27 5.35 -14.33
CA LEU A 292 -13.02 4.64 -14.63
C LEU A 292 -12.58 3.70 -13.49
N ILE A 293 -12.74 4.12 -12.24
CA ILE A 293 -12.49 3.25 -11.08
C ILE A 293 -13.48 2.08 -11.05
N GLN A 294 -14.77 2.35 -11.26
CA GLN A 294 -15.81 1.31 -11.30
C GLN A 294 -15.53 0.28 -12.39
N THR A 295 -15.16 0.70 -13.60
CA THR A 295 -14.77 -0.22 -14.69
C THR A 295 -13.56 -1.07 -14.33
N ASN A 296 -12.57 -0.52 -13.61
CA ASN A 296 -11.42 -1.31 -13.17
C ASN A 296 -11.77 -2.28 -12.04
N LEU A 297 -12.66 -1.89 -11.12
CA LEU A 297 -13.21 -2.79 -10.11
C LEU A 297 -14.07 -3.89 -10.72
N SER A 298 -14.82 -3.62 -11.80
CA SER A 298 -15.57 -4.66 -12.52
C SER A 298 -14.67 -5.81 -12.97
N LYS A 299 -13.44 -5.54 -13.44
CA LYS A 299 -12.48 -6.61 -13.77
C LYS A 299 -12.14 -7.49 -12.57
N VAL A 300 -12.07 -6.91 -11.37
CA VAL A 300 -11.86 -7.67 -10.13
C VAL A 300 -13.09 -8.52 -9.81
N TYR A 301 -14.29 -7.97 -9.93
CA TYR A 301 -15.53 -8.72 -9.73
C TYR A 301 -15.71 -9.83 -10.77
N ASP A 302 -15.35 -9.59 -12.03
CA ASP A 302 -15.37 -10.60 -13.09
C ASP A 302 -14.40 -11.75 -12.76
N GLU A 303 -13.23 -11.46 -12.19
CA GLU A 303 -12.33 -12.49 -11.67
C GLU A 303 -12.94 -13.24 -10.48
N LEU A 304 -13.67 -12.57 -9.59
CA LEU A 304 -14.36 -13.23 -8.48
C LEU A 304 -15.46 -14.18 -8.95
N ASP A 305 -16.18 -13.81 -10.00
CA ASP A 305 -17.32 -14.56 -10.52
C ASP A 305 -16.87 -15.74 -11.41
N ASN A 306 -15.82 -15.53 -12.22
CA ASN A 306 -15.43 -16.48 -13.25
C ASN A 306 -14.19 -17.33 -12.90
N ASN A 307 -13.31 -16.84 -12.02
CA ASN A 307 -12.06 -17.55 -11.73
C ASN A 307 -12.31 -18.72 -10.78
N ARG A 308 -11.90 -19.92 -11.23
CA ARG A 308 -12.04 -21.17 -10.46
C ARG A 308 -10.93 -21.37 -9.42
N ARG A 309 -9.90 -20.51 -9.40
CA ARG A 309 -8.79 -20.60 -8.44
C ARG A 309 -9.21 -20.05 -7.07
N GLN A 310 -9.64 -20.94 -6.19
CA GLN A 310 -10.11 -20.61 -4.85
C GLN A 310 -9.19 -19.67 -4.07
N HIS A 311 -7.88 -19.93 -4.07
CA HIS A 311 -6.91 -19.09 -3.33
C HIS A 311 -6.89 -17.64 -3.83
N TYR A 312 -6.79 -17.43 -5.14
CA TYR A 312 -6.76 -16.07 -5.71
C TYR A 312 -8.08 -15.33 -5.48
N THR A 313 -9.21 -16.02 -5.63
CA THR A 313 -10.53 -15.46 -5.31
C THR A 313 -10.63 -15.06 -3.84
N SER A 314 -10.05 -15.85 -2.92
CA SER A 314 -9.97 -15.52 -1.48
C SER A 314 -9.16 -14.24 -1.25
N VAL A 315 -7.99 -14.12 -1.88
CA VAL A 315 -7.13 -12.91 -1.81
C VAL A 315 -7.90 -11.67 -2.27
N LEU A 316 -8.58 -11.74 -3.42
CA LEU A 316 -9.34 -10.61 -3.95
C LEU A 316 -10.50 -10.20 -3.03
N LYS A 317 -11.27 -11.17 -2.50
CA LYS A 317 -12.34 -10.90 -1.53
C LYS A 317 -11.80 -10.26 -0.26
N HIS A 318 -10.71 -10.81 0.27
CA HIS A 318 -10.05 -10.29 1.45
C HIS A 318 -9.59 -8.85 1.25
N LEU A 319 -8.95 -8.54 0.12
CA LEU A 319 -8.51 -7.17 -0.20
C LEU A 319 -9.67 -6.16 -0.30
N LEU A 320 -10.82 -6.56 -0.85
CA LEU A 320 -12.00 -5.69 -0.91
C LEU A 320 -12.52 -5.34 0.49
N ILE A 321 -12.50 -6.32 1.41
CA ILE A 321 -12.94 -6.17 2.80
C ILE A 321 -11.91 -5.36 3.60
N GLU A 322 -10.65 -5.77 3.58
CA GLU A 322 -9.57 -5.20 4.38
C GLU A 322 -9.31 -3.72 4.06
N PHE A 323 -9.50 -3.34 2.79
CA PHE A 323 -9.39 -1.95 2.35
C PHE A 323 -10.73 -1.20 2.32
N GLU A 324 -11.81 -1.83 2.79
CA GLU A 324 -13.16 -1.26 2.92
C GLU A 324 -13.67 -0.64 1.61
N ILE A 325 -13.33 -1.24 0.46
CA ILE A 325 -13.53 -0.62 -0.86
C ILE A 325 -15.01 -0.28 -1.09
N GLU A 326 -15.91 -1.20 -0.75
CA GLU A 326 -17.36 -0.99 -0.92
C GLU A 326 -17.87 0.18 -0.08
N SER A 327 -17.41 0.30 1.17
CA SER A 327 -17.77 1.40 2.08
C SER A 327 -17.30 2.75 1.53
N VAL A 328 -16.08 2.81 1.01
CA VAL A 328 -15.52 4.03 0.41
C VAL A 328 -16.28 4.40 -0.86
N VAL A 329 -16.58 3.44 -1.74
CA VAL A 329 -17.37 3.65 -2.95
C VAL A 329 -18.78 4.17 -2.62
N LYS A 330 -19.43 3.58 -1.61
CA LYS A 330 -20.74 4.02 -1.13
C LYS A 330 -20.69 5.48 -0.65
N ARG A 331 -19.73 5.82 0.21
CA ARG A 331 -19.54 7.19 0.73
C ARG A 331 -19.31 8.22 -0.37
N VAL A 332 -18.47 7.89 -1.36
CA VAL A 332 -18.24 8.75 -2.53
C VAL A 332 -19.53 8.95 -3.32
N SER A 333 -20.31 7.87 -3.51
CA SER A 333 -21.58 7.92 -4.25
C SER A 333 -22.63 8.77 -3.56
N GLU A 334 -22.75 8.65 -2.23
CA GLU A 334 -23.63 9.49 -1.40
C GLU A 334 -23.25 10.97 -1.52
N LYS A 335 -21.95 11.31 -1.47
CA LYS A 335 -21.49 12.69 -1.64
C LYS A 335 -21.80 13.27 -3.02
N PHE A 336 -21.70 12.47 -4.07
CA PHE A 336 -22.14 12.90 -5.41
C PHE A 336 -23.63 13.24 -5.43
N ALA A 337 -24.47 12.45 -4.77
CA ALA A 337 -25.90 12.73 -4.67
C ALA A 337 -26.16 14.06 -3.93
N THR A 338 -25.55 14.25 -2.76
CA THR A 338 -25.69 15.50 -1.97
C THR A 338 -25.23 16.74 -2.75
N ILE A 339 -24.10 16.66 -3.46
CA ILE A 339 -23.61 17.78 -4.28
C ILE A 339 -24.55 18.07 -5.45
N TYR A 340 -25.15 17.04 -6.05
CA TYR A 340 -26.11 17.21 -7.13
C TYR A 340 -27.38 17.91 -6.65
N ASP A 341 -27.92 17.51 -5.50
CA ASP A 341 -29.09 18.17 -4.89
C ASP A 341 -28.77 19.65 -4.58
N ALA A 342 -27.60 19.91 -4.00
CA ALA A 342 -27.14 21.29 -3.73
C ALA A 342 -26.94 22.11 -5.01
N MET A 343 -26.53 21.50 -6.12
CA MET A 343 -26.45 22.18 -7.42
C MET A 343 -27.84 22.56 -7.95
N GLN A 344 -28.84 21.69 -7.80
CA GLN A 344 -30.22 22.00 -8.20
C GLN A 344 -30.78 23.19 -7.43
N ASP A 345 -30.54 23.24 -6.11
CA ASP A 345 -30.93 24.39 -5.28
C ASP A 345 -30.27 25.69 -5.73
N LEU A 346 -28.97 25.64 -6.10
CA LEU A 346 -28.26 26.81 -6.63
C LEU A 346 -28.83 27.26 -7.98
N TYR A 347 -29.20 26.33 -8.86
CA TYR A 347 -29.87 26.65 -10.11
C TYR A 347 -31.21 27.35 -9.87
N HIS A 348 -32.03 26.84 -8.94
CA HIS A 348 -33.31 27.45 -8.57
C HIS A 348 -33.18 28.82 -7.92
N LYS A 349 -32.09 29.10 -7.18
CA LYS A 349 -31.83 30.43 -6.61
C LYS A 349 -31.35 31.47 -7.64
N LYS A 350 -30.84 31.03 -8.80
CA LYS A 350 -30.31 31.90 -9.85
C LYS A 350 -31.28 32.12 -11.02
N SER A 351 -32.33 31.28 -11.19
CA SER A 351 -33.45 31.51 -12.10
C SER A 351 -34.48 32.43 -11.45
#